data_AF-A0A7Y0BFC5-F1
#
_entry.id   AF-A0A7Y0BFC5-F1
#
_cell.length_a   1.000
_cell.length_b   1.000
_cell.length_c   1.000
_cell.angle_alpha   90.00
_cell.angle_beta   90.00
_cell.angle_gamma   90.00
#
_symmetry.space_group_name_H-M   'P 1'
#
loop_
_entity.id
_entity.type
_entity.pdbx_description
1 polymer ?
#
loop_
_entity_poly.entity_id
_entity_poly.type
_entity_poly.pdbx_seq_one_letter_code
_entity_poly.pdbx_strand_id
1 'polypeptide(L)'
;TPAGYDLEILEARIIEHRPKVFFTQPRLQSPTGSTAVLSHLHRVLQLAEKYDFIVVENDIYADLDPEFRPSLASLDQLRRVIYVSSFSKTISPNIRVGYLAANPGQLEELARLKMISGLTSSEFTERLAYGALIDGRWRKHIKTLRDRLALGQQQLATRLLGIGFELFSEPKAGMFLWARHPAVQNAAELAYKAAEQDILLGPGHLFSVDLEPSPWLRFNVAWADDEAVLRFLAALKAA
;
A
#
# COMPACT_ATOMS: atom_id res chain seq x y z
N THR A 1 4.01 -12.84 1.49
CA THR A 1 5.22 -13.04 2.32
C THR A 1 5.80 -11.67 2.69
N PRO A 2 6.74 -11.58 3.65
CA PRO A 2 7.41 -10.31 3.96
C PRO A 2 8.17 -9.68 2.78
N ALA A 3 8.53 -10.49 1.78
CA ALA A 3 9.20 -10.08 0.53
C ALA A 3 8.25 -9.93 -0.67
N GLY A 4 6.94 -9.73 -0.43
CA GLY A 4 5.92 -9.57 -1.47
C GLY A 4 5.09 -10.83 -1.70
N TYR A 5 5.00 -11.31 -2.94
CA TYR A 5 4.14 -12.44 -3.29
C TYR A 5 4.60 -13.77 -2.70
N ASP A 6 3.64 -14.66 -2.48
CA ASP A 6 3.89 -16.09 -2.47
C ASP A 6 3.70 -16.59 -3.91
N LEU A 7 4.80 -16.90 -4.59
CA LEU A 7 4.79 -17.17 -6.04
C LEU A 7 4.16 -18.53 -6.37
N GLU A 8 4.28 -19.51 -5.47
CA GLU A 8 3.70 -20.84 -5.65
C GLU A 8 2.18 -20.77 -5.54
N ILE A 9 1.69 -20.12 -4.48
CA ILE A 9 0.25 -19.89 -4.30
C ILE A 9 -0.29 -19.03 -5.45
N LEU A 10 0.42 -17.97 -5.84
CA LEU A 10 0.00 -17.11 -6.93
C LEU A 10 -0.16 -17.87 -8.25
N GLU A 11 0.83 -18.68 -8.65
CA GLU A 11 0.74 -19.48 -9.88
C GLU A 11 -0.40 -20.51 -9.80
N ALA A 12 -0.55 -21.20 -8.66
CA ALA A 12 -1.64 -22.15 -8.46
C ALA A 12 -3.01 -21.49 -8.67
N ARG A 13 -3.23 -20.30 -8.08
CA ARG A 13 -4.49 -19.53 -8.25
C ARG A 13 -4.70 -19.02 -9.67
N ILE A 14 -3.64 -18.64 -10.37
CA ILE A 14 -3.72 -18.24 -11.78
C ILE A 14 -4.15 -19.44 -12.65
N ILE A 15 -3.58 -20.62 -12.42
CA ILE A 15 -3.93 -21.85 -13.16
C ILE A 15 -5.39 -22.23 -12.91
N GLU A 16 -5.81 -22.19 -11.64
CA GLU A 16 -7.15 -22.57 -11.19
C GLU A 16 -8.23 -21.63 -11.74
N HIS A 17 -8.04 -20.31 -11.59
CA HIS A 17 -9.10 -19.33 -11.85
C HIS A 17 -9.00 -18.65 -13.22
N ARG A 18 -7.85 -18.72 -13.91
CA ARG A 18 -7.61 -18.06 -15.20
C ARG A 18 -8.06 -16.58 -15.20
N PRO A 19 -7.53 -15.76 -14.28
CA PRO A 19 -7.98 -14.38 -14.12
C PRO A 19 -7.69 -13.57 -15.39
N LYS A 20 -8.58 -12.63 -15.73
CA LYS A 20 -8.33 -11.68 -16.82
C LYS A 20 -7.45 -10.50 -16.39
N VAL A 21 -7.49 -10.17 -15.10
CA VAL A 21 -6.78 -9.03 -14.52
C VAL A 21 -6.21 -9.41 -13.15
N PHE A 22 -4.97 -9.02 -12.90
CA PHE A 22 -4.31 -9.12 -11.60
C PHE A 22 -4.02 -7.73 -11.03
N PHE A 23 -4.72 -7.35 -9.96
CA PHE A 23 -4.46 -6.10 -9.24
C PHE A 23 -3.38 -6.33 -8.20
N THR A 24 -2.36 -5.47 -8.20
CA THR A 24 -1.28 -5.58 -7.22
C THR A 24 -0.69 -4.24 -6.83
N GLN A 25 -0.20 -4.17 -5.60
CA GLN A 25 0.62 -3.08 -5.09
C GLN A 25 1.96 -3.69 -4.66
N PRO A 26 2.95 -3.75 -5.57
CA PRO A 26 4.23 -4.43 -5.30
C PRO A 26 5.10 -3.66 -4.31
N ARG A 27 4.88 -2.37 -4.13
CA ARG A 27 5.72 -1.48 -3.33
C ARG A 27 4.96 -0.96 -2.13
N LEU A 28 5.57 -1.05 -0.94
CA LEU A 28 5.01 -0.55 0.32
C LEU A 28 3.54 -0.97 0.49
N GLN A 29 3.27 -2.26 0.32
CA GLN A 29 1.94 -2.85 0.20
C GLN A 29 1.04 -2.46 1.39
N SER A 30 -0.21 -2.09 1.14
CA SER A 30 -1.21 -1.89 2.21
C SER A 30 -2.07 -3.14 2.33
N PRO A 31 -2.14 -3.79 3.51
CA PRO A 31 -1.69 -3.30 4.81
C PRO A 31 -0.26 -3.70 5.23
N THR A 32 0.38 -4.66 4.56
CA THR A 32 1.51 -5.43 5.10
C THR A 32 2.82 -4.66 5.28
N GLY A 33 2.99 -3.53 4.58
CA GLY A 33 4.25 -2.79 4.48
C GLY A 33 5.30 -3.45 3.57
N SER A 34 5.02 -4.65 3.04
CA SER A 34 5.99 -5.40 2.25
C SER A 34 6.26 -4.77 0.88
N THR A 35 7.47 -4.99 0.38
CA THR A 35 7.86 -4.62 -0.99
C THR A 35 8.39 -5.86 -1.70
N ALA A 36 7.85 -6.14 -2.88
CA ALA A 36 8.24 -7.26 -3.71
C ALA A 36 9.67 -7.09 -4.24
N VAL A 37 10.48 -8.15 -4.13
CA VAL A 37 11.81 -8.19 -4.71
C VAL A 37 11.78 -8.26 -6.24
N LEU A 38 12.86 -7.87 -6.90
CA LEU A 38 12.93 -7.82 -8.37
C LEU A 38 12.59 -9.16 -9.05
N SER A 39 13.07 -10.28 -8.49
CA SER A 39 12.77 -11.62 -9.02
C SER A 39 11.27 -11.93 -9.02
N HIS A 40 10.54 -11.45 -8.01
CA HIS A 40 9.10 -11.60 -7.93
C HIS A 40 8.38 -10.80 -9.03
N LEU A 41 8.86 -9.59 -9.33
CA LEU A 41 8.29 -8.78 -10.42
C LEU A 41 8.46 -9.47 -11.77
N HIS A 42 9.67 -9.97 -12.06
CA HIS A 42 9.92 -10.75 -13.28
C HIS A 42 9.04 -11.99 -13.34
N ARG A 43 8.87 -12.71 -12.23
CA ARG A 43 8.01 -13.91 -12.21
C ARG A 43 6.56 -13.56 -12.48
N VAL A 44 6.02 -12.49 -11.90
CA VAL A 44 4.65 -12.03 -12.19
C VAL A 44 4.48 -11.71 -13.66
N LEU A 45 5.42 -11.01 -14.29
CA LEU A 45 5.35 -10.70 -15.73
C LEU A 45 5.41 -11.95 -16.60
N GLN A 46 6.25 -12.93 -16.26
CA GLN A 46 6.29 -14.23 -16.94
C GLN A 46 4.96 -14.99 -16.83
N LEU A 47 4.34 -14.98 -15.64
CA LEU A 47 3.03 -15.60 -15.43
C LEU A 47 1.95 -14.86 -16.23
N ALA A 48 1.98 -13.54 -16.24
CA ALA A 48 1.08 -12.69 -17.02
C ALA A 48 1.18 -13.00 -18.52
N GLU A 49 2.39 -13.17 -19.04
CA GLU A 49 2.62 -13.61 -20.42
C GLU A 49 2.08 -15.01 -20.68
N LYS A 50 2.45 -15.97 -19.84
CA LYS A 50 2.14 -17.39 -20.01
C LYS A 50 0.64 -17.68 -19.97
N TYR A 51 -0.08 -17.00 -19.08
CA TYR A 51 -1.51 -17.24 -18.83
C TYR A 51 -2.42 -16.15 -19.39
N ASP A 52 -1.85 -15.21 -20.14
CA ASP A 52 -2.50 -14.11 -20.85
C ASP A 52 -3.47 -13.29 -20.00
N PHE A 53 -2.92 -12.58 -19.02
CA PHE A 53 -3.69 -11.62 -18.22
C PHE A 53 -3.03 -10.23 -18.16
N ILE A 54 -3.85 -9.22 -17.88
CA ILE A 54 -3.44 -7.83 -17.67
C ILE A 54 -3.04 -7.65 -16.21
N VAL A 55 -2.00 -6.87 -15.95
CA VAL A 55 -1.59 -6.50 -14.59
C VAL A 55 -1.97 -5.04 -14.34
N VAL A 56 -2.67 -4.77 -13.24
CA VAL A 56 -2.89 -3.41 -12.76
C VAL A 56 -1.97 -3.18 -11.58
N GLU A 57 -0.91 -2.41 -11.81
CA GLU A 57 0.07 -2.04 -10.80
C GLU A 57 -0.36 -0.73 -10.15
N ASN A 58 -0.76 -0.81 -8.88
CA ASN A 58 -1.03 0.33 -8.03
C ASN A 58 0.26 0.75 -7.30
N ASP A 59 0.86 1.88 -7.69
CA ASP A 59 2.11 2.40 -7.13
C ASP A 59 1.91 3.82 -6.56
N ILE A 60 0.80 4.02 -5.84
CA ILE A 60 0.49 5.30 -5.16
C ILE A 60 1.48 5.69 -4.06
N TYR A 61 2.35 4.76 -3.65
CA TYR A 61 3.40 4.98 -2.64
C TYR A 61 4.80 5.04 -3.25
N ALA A 62 4.95 5.03 -4.58
CA ALA A 62 6.25 5.09 -5.26
C ALA A 62 7.14 6.22 -4.73
N ASP A 63 6.57 7.42 -4.59
CA ASP A 63 7.26 8.60 -4.10
C ASP A 63 7.64 8.53 -2.62
N LEU A 64 7.10 7.58 -1.84
CA LEU A 64 7.42 7.41 -0.42
C LEU A 64 8.49 6.35 -0.18
N ASP A 65 8.91 5.61 -1.20
CA ASP A 65 10.03 4.67 -1.11
C ASP A 65 11.35 5.45 -1.26
N PRO A 66 12.27 5.40 -0.27
CA PRO A 66 13.59 6.00 -0.39
C PRO A 66 14.47 5.25 -1.38
N GLU A 67 14.21 3.96 -1.64
CA GLU A 67 14.96 3.17 -2.59
C GLU A 67 14.39 3.31 -4.00
N PHE A 68 15.27 3.53 -4.98
CA PHE A 68 14.86 3.44 -6.38
C PHE A 68 14.65 1.97 -6.75
N ARG A 69 13.43 1.64 -7.16
CA ARG A 69 13.04 0.28 -7.59
C ARG A 69 12.29 0.33 -8.92
N PRO A 70 12.60 -0.59 -9.84
CA PRO A 70 11.80 -0.73 -11.06
C PRO A 70 10.38 -1.18 -10.69
N SER A 71 9.40 -0.64 -11.42
CA SER A 71 8.00 -1.05 -11.38
C SER A 71 7.73 -2.16 -12.40
N LEU A 72 6.64 -2.92 -12.23
CA LEU A 72 6.18 -3.89 -13.23
C LEU A 72 5.97 -3.20 -14.58
N ALA A 73 5.40 -2.00 -14.57
CA ALA A 73 5.18 -1.16 -15.73
C ALA A 73 6.49 -0.80 -16.46
N SER A 74 7.54 -0.46 -15.72
CA SER A 74 8.86 -0.18 -16.31
C SER A 74 9.53 -1.42 -16.88
N LEU A 75 9.36 -2.59 -16.25
CA LEU A 75 9.95 -3.85 -16.71
C LEU A 75 9.22 -4.41 -17.94
N ASP A 76 7.89 -4.25 -18.00
CA ASP A 76 7.05 -4.71 -19.11
C ASP A 76 6.93 -3.69 -20.25
N GLN A 77 7.49 -2.47 -20.07
CA GLN A 77 7.37 -1.37 -21.04
C GLN A 77 5.90 -1.06 -21.38
N LEU A 78 5.03 -1.12 -20.38
CA LEU A 78 3.58 -0.86 -20.48
C LEU A 78 2.82 -1.75 -21.50
N ARG A 79 3.36 -2.91 -21.89
CA ARG A 79 2.73 -3.77 -22.91
C ARG A 79 1.40 -4.36 -22.42
N ARG A 80 1.40 -5.00 -21.25
CA ARG A 80 0.24 -5.59 -20.55
C ARG A 80 0.04 -5.06 -19.14
N VAL A 81 0.95 -4.24 -18.63
CA VAL A 81 0.82 -3.57 -17.32
C VAL A 81 0.15 -2.20 -17.47
N ILE A 82 -0.92 -1.99 -16.72
CA ILE A 82 -1.53 -0.68 -16.47
C ILE A 82 -0.97 -0.17 -15.13
N TYR A 83 -0.19 0.90 -15.18
CA TYR A 83 0.33 1.59 -14.02
C TYR A 83 -0.69 2.60 -13.49
N VAL A 84 -0.88 2.65 -12.18
CA VAL A 84 -1.79 3.58 -11.50
C VAL A 84 -1.05 4.28 -10.37
N SER A 85 -1.12 5.61 -10.32
CA SER A 85 -0.52 6.39 -9.23
C SER A 85 -1.36 7.63 -8.88
N SER A 86 -1.01 8.30 -7.77
CA SER A 86 -1.79 9.42 -7.23
C SER A 86 -0.93 10.37 -6.40
N PHE A 87 -1.35 11.64 -6.35
CA PHE A 87 -0.75 12.66 -5.48
C PHE A 87 -1.41 12.72 -4.09
N SER A 88 -2.33 11.80 -3.81
CA SER A 88 -3.12 11.78 -2.57
C SER A 88 -2.26 11.56 -1.31
N LYS A 89 -1.07 10.97 -1.45
CA LYS A 89 -0.16 10.61 -0.34
C LYS A 89 1.10 11.47 -0.29
N THR A 90 1.26 12.37 -1.26
CA THR A 90 2.42 13.27 -1.38
C THR A 90 2.04 14.75 -1.29
N ILE A 91 0.86 15.13 -1.82
CA ILE A 91 0.32 16.49 -1.74
C ILE A 91 -0.81 16.57 -0.71
N SER A 92 -1.94 15.92 -0.98
CA SER A 92 -3.11 15.93 -0.10
C SER A 92 -4.15 14.91 -0.56
N PRO A 93 -4.83 14.17 0.34
CA PRO A 93 -5.93 13.28 -0.05
C PRO A 93 -7.09 14.03 -0.72
N ASN A 94 -7.25 15.33 -0.45
CA ASN A 94 -8.32 16.17 -0.99
C ASN A 94 -8.01 16.69 -2.40
N ILE A 95 -6.80 16.48 -2.93
CA ILE A 95 -6.47 16.94 -4.28
C ILE A 95 -7.25 16.15 -5.34
N ARG A 96 -7.60 14.89 -5.06
CA ARG A 96 -8.36 14.00 -5.98
C ARG A 96 -7.73 13.87 -7.39
N VAL A 97 -6.43 14.13 -7.52
CA VAL A 97 -5.66 13.96 -8.75
C VAL A 97 -4.79 12.71 -8.67
N GLY A 98 -4.80 11.95 -9.75
CA GLY A 98 -3.90 10.84 -10.02
C GLY A 98 -3.77 10.63 -11.51
N TYR A 99 -3.01 9.61 -11.91
CA TYR A 99 -2.79 9.31 -13.30
C TYR A 99 -2.63 7.80 -13.50
N LEU A 100 -2.78 7.39 -14.75
CA LEU A 100 -2.47 6.04 -15.18
C LEU A 100 -1.54 6.10 -16.39
N ALA A 101 -0.74 5.06 -16.58
CA ALA A 101 0.05 4.84 -17.78
C ALA A 101 -0.20 3.41 -18.28
N ALA A 102 -0.42 3.25 -19.57
CA ALA A 102 -0.73 1.99 -20.22
C ALA A 102 -0.35 2.08 -21.70
N ASN A 103 -0.45 0.97 -22.44
CA ASN A 103 -0.31 1.03 -23.89
C ASN A 103 -1.41 1.94 -24.52
N PRO A 104 -1.16 2.53 -25.71
CA PRO A 104 -2.10 3.47 -26.33
C PRO A 104 -3.52 2.94 -26.52
N GLY A 105 -3.67 1.67 -26.91
CA GLY A 105 -4.99 1.07 -27.16
C GLY A 105 -5.81 0.93 -25.89
N GLN A 106 -5.19 0.51 -24.78
CA GLN A 106 -5.83 0.49 -23.46
C GLN A 106 -6.14 1.90 -22.96
N LEU A 107 -5.24 2.85 -23.18
CA LEU A 107 -5.40 4.23 -22.73
C LEU A 107 -6.59 4.91 -23.41
N GLU A 108 -6.81 4.67 -24.70
CA GLU A 108 -7.96 5.22 -25.43
C GLU A 108 -9.29 4.74 -24.83
N GLU A 109 -9.41 3.44 -24.55
CA GLU A 109 -10.63 2.88 -23.96
C GLU A 109 -10.84 3.37 -22.53
N LEU A 110 -9.77 3.45 -21.72
CA LEU A 110 -9.83 4.01 -20.37
C LEU A 110 -10.23 5.49 -20.38
N ALA A 111 -9.73 6.28 -21.33
CA ALA A 111 -10.11 7.67 -21.50
C ALA A 111 -11.59 7.82 -21.88
N ARG A 112 -12.10 6.95 -22.77
CA ARG A 112 -13.53 6.89 -23.11
C ARG A 112 -14.39 6.58 -21.89
N LEU A 113 -14.01 5.57 -21.10
CA LEU A 113 -14.71 5.23 -19.85
C LEU A 113 -14.66 6.37 -18.83
N LYS A 114 -13.54 7.09 -18.71
CA LYS A 114 -13.42 8.27 -17.83
C LYS A 114 -14.39 9.38 -18.26
N MET A 115 -14.50 9.64 -19.56
CA MET A 115 -15.42 10.64 -20.09
C MET A 115 -16.88 10.31 -19.78
N ILE A 116 -17.27 9.05 -19.94
CA ILE A 116 -18.65 8.60 -19.67
C ILE A 116 -18.97 8.59 -18.17
N SER A 117 -18.02 8.19 -17.33
CA SER A 117 -18.23 8.02 -15.89
C SER A 117 -18.22 9.34 -15.10
N GLY A 118 -17.45 10.33 -15.54
CA GLY A 118 -17.34 11.58 -14.78
C GLY A 118 -16.51 12.65 -15.47
N LEU A 119 -16.52 12.71 -16.81
CA LEU A 119 -15.82 13.72 -17.61
C LEU A 119 -14.33 13.85 -17.26
N THR A 120 -13.85 15.03 -16.88
CA THR A 120 -12.46 15.31 -16.51
C THR A 120 -12.30 15.37 -14.99
N SER A 121 -11.06 15.47 -14.50
CA SER A 121 -10.83 15.89 -13.12
C SER A 121 -11.00 17.41 -13.01
N SER A 122 -11.00 17.94 -11.79
CA SER A 122 -11.07 19.39 -11.59
C SER A 122 -9.78 20.06 -12.08
N GLU A 123 -9.90 20.93 -13.10
CA GLU A 123 -8.77 21.68 -13.65
C GLU A 123 -8.02 22.46 -12.55
N PHE A 124 -8.75 23.03 -11.59
CA PHE A 124 -8.15 23.73 -10.46
C PHE A 124 -7.20 22.82 -9.67
N THR A 125 -7.64 21.59 -9.35
CA THR A 125 -6.80 20.63 -8.63
C THR A 125 -5.64 20.10 -9.47
N GLU A 126 -5.84 19.95 -10.79
CA GLU A 126 -4.78 19.55 -11.72
C GLU A 126 -3.70 20.63 -11.83
N ARG A 127 -4.08 21.91 -11.92
CA ARG A 127 -3.14 23.05 -11.90
C ARG A 127 -2.39 23.17 -10.58
N LEU A 128 -3.06 22.89 -9.46
CA LEU A 128 -2.40 22.86 -8.14
C LEU A 128 -1.35 21.74 -8.08
N ALA A 129 -1.70 20.53 -8.53
CA ALA A 129 -0.77 19.41 -8.61
C ALA A 129 0.42 19.76 -9.51
N TYR A 130 0.16 20.29 -10.70
CA TYR A 130 1.18 20.75 -11.62
C TYR A 130 2.13 21.77 -10.99
N GLY A 131 1.59 22.82 -10.36
CA GLY A 131 2.37 23.85 -9.67
C GLY A 131 3.27 23.28 -8.57
N ALA A 132 2.77 22.31 -7.79
CA ALA A 132 3.56 21.63 -6.77
C ALA A 132 4.71 20.80 -7.37
N LEU A 133 4.49 20.14 -8.51
CA LEU A 133 5.47 19.26 -9.15
C LEU A 133 6.61 20.01 -9.84
N ILE A 134 6.32 21.17 -10.45
CA ILE A 134 7.34 21.99 -11.12
C ILE A 134 8.11 22.90 -10.16
N ASP A 135 7.62 23.07 -8.93
CA ASP A 135 8.32 23.84 -7.91
C ASP A 135 9.65 23.16 -7.54
N GLY A 136 10.73 23.92 -7.52
CA GLY A 136 12.08 23.40 -7.22
C GLY A 136 12.19 22.76 -5.82
N ARG A 137 11.23 22.99 -4.92
CA ARG A 137 11.17 22.40 -3.58
C ARG A 137 10.52 21.02 -3.57
N TRP A 138 9.90 20.54 -4.65
CA TRP A 138 9.23 19.23 -4.70
C TRP A 138 10.14 18.09 -4.23
N ARG A 139 11.36 18.01 -4.77
CA ARG A 139 12.33 16.97 -4.41
C ARG A 139 12.70 17.03 -2.92
N LYS A 140 12.87 18.24 -2.37
CA LYS A 140 13.15 18.45 -0.94
C LYS A 140 11.96 18.05 -0.07
N HIS A 141 10.74 18.40 -0.49
CA HIS A 141 9.50 18.00 0.19
C HIS A 141 9.38 16.48 0.26
N ILE A 142 9.50 15.79 -0.86
CA ILE A 142 9.41 14.32 -0.92
C ILE A 142 10.50 13.66 -0.06
N LYS A 143 11.75 14.12 -0.14
CA LYS A 143 12.82 13.63 0.74
C LYS A 143 12.46 13.81 2.22
N THR A 144 12.00 15.00 2.60
CA THR A 144 11.62 15.30 3.99
C THR A 144 10.47 14.40 4.46
N LEU A 145 9.50 14.14 3.58
CA LEU A 145 8.39 13.24 3.88
C LEU A 145 8.87 11.80 4.10
N ARG A 146 9.77 11.29 3.25
CA ARG A 146 10.39 9.96 3.42
C ARG A 146 11.13 9.86 4.74
N ASP A 147 11.97 10.85 5.05
CA ASP A 147 12.77 10.87 6.29
C ASP A 147 11.87 10.84 7.53
N ARG A 148 10.76 11.61 7.53
CA ARG A 148 9.77 11.60 8.62
C ARG A 148 9.05 10.26 8.75
N LEU A 149 8.66 9.64 7.63
CA LEU A 149 8.01 8.33 7.64
C LEU A 149 8.94 7.22 8.12
N ALA A 150 10.20 7.24 7.68
CA ALA A 150 11.21 6.28 8.12
C ALA A 150 11.45 6.38 9.63
N LEU A 151 11.60 7.61 10.16
CA LEU A 151 11.73 7.84 11.60
C LEU A 151 10.50 7.34 12.37
N GLY A 152 9.29 7.71 11.92
CA GLY A 152 8.05 7.27 12.55
C GLY A 152 7.86 5.75 12.51
N GLN A 153 8.29 5.08 11.43
CA GLN A 153 8.31 3.61 11.39
C GLN A 153 9.23 3.02 12.44
N GLN A 154 10.47 3.51 12.56
CA GLN A 154 11.42 2.97 13.55
C GLN A 154 10.94 3.18 14.98
N GLN A 155 10.42 4.37 15.29
CA GLN A 155 9.89 4.70 16.60
C GLN A 155 8.72 3.80 16.97
N LEU A 156 7.70 3.74 16.11
CA LEU A 156 6.52 2.92 16.37
C LEU A 156 6.85 1.43 16.43
N ALA A 157 7.71 0.94 15.52
CA ALA A 157 8.17 -0.45 15.54
C ALA A 157 8.85 -0.81 16.86
N THR A 158 9.77 0.04 17.34
CA THR A 158 10.47 -0.18 18.61
C THR A 158 9.48 -0.27 19.77
N ARG A 159 8.48 0.61 19.82
CA ARG A 159 7.48 0.62 20.89
C ARG A 159 6.53 -0.58 20.82
N LEU A 160 6.08 -0.96 19.63
CA LEU A 160 5.25 -2.16 19.42
C LEU A 160 5.99 -3.44 19.83
N LEU A 161 7.26 -3.60 19.39
CA LEU A 161 8.10 -4.73 19.79
C LEU A 161 8.31 -4.76 21.32
N GLY A 162 8.54 -3.59 21.94
CA GLY A 162 8.71 -3.47 23.39
C GLY A 162 7.50 -3.89 24.22
N ILE A 163 6.30 -3.87 23.63
CA ILE A 163 5.05 -4.33 24.27
C ILE A 163 4.57 -5.68 23.74
N GLY A 164 5.43 -6.45 23.07
CA GLY A 164 5.16 -7.84 22.69
C GLY A 164 4.48 -8.07 21.35
N PHE A 165 4.38 -7.05 20.49
CA PHE A 165 3.90 -7.25 19.12
C PHE A 165 4.98 -7.86 18.23
N GLU A 166 4.55 -8.61 17.23
CA GLU A 166 5.34 -9.15 16.14
C GLU A 166 5.04 -8.37 14.86
N LEU A 167 6.08 -7.90 14.16
CA LEU A 167 5.95 -7.20 12.89
C LEU A 167 6.01 -8.19 11.73
N PHE A 168 5.18 -8.01 10.71
CA PHE A 168 5.16 -8.87 9.53
C PHE A 168 6.38 -8.68 8.62
N SER A 169 6.81 -7.44 8.43
CA SER A 169 7.97 -7.08 7.62
C SER A 169 8.85 -6.10 8.37
N GLU A 170 10.11 -6.03 7.95
CA GLU A 170 11.08 -5.08 8.51
C GLU A 170 10.61 -3.63 8.32
N PRO A 171 10.60 -2.80 9.38
CA PRO A 171 10.26 -1.38 9.26
C PRO A 171 11.39 -0.66 8.51
N LYS A 172 11.11 -0.13 7.32
CA LYS A 172 12.07 0.63 6.51
C LYS A 172 11.50 1.95 6.00
N ALA A 173 10.32 1.88 5.38
CA ALA A 173 9.69 3.02 4.74
C ALA A 173 8.17 2.79 4.59
N GLY A 174 7.46 3.85 4.23
CA GLY A 174 6.03 3.83 3.96
C GLY A 174 5.17 4.22 5.16
N MET A 175 3.85 4.16 4.94
CA MET A 175 2.87 4.71 5.88
C MET A 175 2.37 3.73 6.93
N PHE A 176 2.63 2.43 6.77
CA PHE A 176 1.98 1.40 7.57
C PHE A 176 2.98 0.43 8.18
N LEU A 177 2.67 -0.01 9.40
CA LEU A 177 3.20 -1.24 9.98
C LEU A 177 2.04 -2.24 10.11
N TRP A 178 2.34 -3.50 9.82
CA TRP A 178 1.42 -4.62 9.99
C TRP A 178 1.96 -5.50 11.10
N ALA A 179 1.21 -5.57 12.21
CA ALA A 179 1.68 -6.24 13.40
C ALA A 179 0.57 -7.04 14.07
N ARG A 180 0.95 -8.08 14.79
CA ARG A 180 0.04 -8.91 15.60
C ARG A 180 0.59 -9.04 17.02
N HIS A 181 -0.28 -9.33 17.97
CA HIS A 181 0.13 -9.66 19.34
C HIS A 181 -0.33 -11.10 19.64
N PRO A 182 0.50 -11.97 20.24
CA PRO A 182 0.13 -13.38 20.48
C PRO A 182 -1.15 -13.57 21.31
N ALA A 183 -1.43 -12.64 22.23
CA ALA A 183 -2.67 -12.65 23.03
C ALA A 183 -3.93 -12.20 22.25
N VAL A 184 -3.78 -11.73 21.01
CA VAL A 184 -4.88 -11.22 20.18
C VAL A 184 -5.11 -12.22 19.06
N GLN A 185 -6.14 -13.06 19.20
CA GLN A 185 -6.56 -13.97 18.14
C GLN A 185 -7.45 -13.27 17.11
N ASN A 186 -8.27 -12.33 17.57
CA ASN A 186 -9.17 -11.55 16.73
C ASN A 186 -9.00 -10.04 16.99
N ALA A 187 -8.35 -9.35 16.06
CA ALA A 187 -8.11 -7.92 16.13
C ALA A 187 -9.40 -7.08 16.09
N ALA A 188 -10.52 -7.63 15.60
CA ALA A 188 -11.80 -6.93 15.60
C ALA A 188 -12.29 -6.62 17.02
N GLU A 189 -12.20 -7.60 17.91
CA GLU A 189 -12.58 -7.45 19.32
C GLU A 189 -11.72 -6.42 20.04
N LEU A 190 -10.42 -6.42 19.75
CA LEU A 190 -9.52 -5.40 20.27
C LEU A 190 -9.88 -4.01 19.75
N ALA A 191 -10.20 -3.88 18.45
CA ALA A 191 -10.60 -2.61 17.85
C ALA A 191 -11.91 -2.08 18.45
N TYR A 192 -12.89 -2.94 18.76
CA TYR A 192 -14.11 -2.52 19.46
C TYR A 192 -13.82 -1.98 20.86
N LYS A 193 -13.00 -2.68 21.65
CA LYS A 193 -12.58 -2.21 22.99
C LYS A 193 -11.78 -0.90 22.92
N ALA A 194 -10.98 -0.72 21.87
CA ALA A 194 -10.23 0.51 21.64
C ALA A 194 -11.18 1.68 21.33
N ALA A 195 -12.23 1.43 20.54
CA ALA A 195 -13.20 2.44 20.17
C ALA A 195 -14.00 2.98 21.37
N GLU A 196 -14.23 2.17 22.40
CA GLU A 196 -14.82 2.62 23.68
C GLU A 196 -13.94 3.66 24.42
N GLN A 197 -12.67 3.79 24.02
CA GLN A 197 -11.70 4.77 24.52
C GLN A 197 -11.28 5.78 23.45
N ASP A 198 -12.12 5.99 22.43
CA ASP A 198 -11.88 6.89 21.30
C ASP A 198 -10.62 6.55 20.47
N ILE A 199 -10.15 5.30 20.52
CA ILE A 199 -8.99 4.82 19.75
C ILE A 199 -9.48 4.01 18.55
N LEU A 200 -9.15 4.48 17.34
CA LEU A 200 -9.42 3.74 16.10
C LEU A 200 -8.23 2.87 15.70
N LEU A 201 -8.43 1.55 15.74
CA LEU A 201 -7.49 0.57 15.21
C LEU A 201 -7.95 0.05 13.84
N GLY A 202 -7.00 -0.36 12.99
CA GLY A 202 -7.28 -0.99 11.70
C GLY A 202 -7.22 -2.51 11.79
N PRO A 203 -8.31 -3.22 12.16
CA PRO A 203 -8.29 -4.66 12.36
C PRO A 203 -8.13 -5.40 11.03
N GLY A 204 -7.46 -6.55 11.09
CA GLY A 204 -6.91 -7.15 9.88
C GLY A 204 -7.92 -7.79 8.94
N HIS A 205 -9.09 -8.16 9.47
CA HIS A 205 -10.19 -8.74 8.67
C HIS A 205 -10.66 -7.78 7.56
N LEU A 206 -10.55 -6.46 7.76
CA LEU A 206 -10.90 -5.45 6.74
C LEU A 206 -10.01 -5.49 5.48
N PHE A 207 -8.90 -6.23 5.53
CA PHE A 207 -7.97 -6.41 4.42
C PHE A 207 -8.01 -7.84 3.84
N SER A 208 -8.95 -8.66 4.30
CA SER A 208 -9.26 -9.98 3.76
C SER A 208 -10.50 -9.89 2.87
N VAL A 209 -10.56 -10.71 1.82
CA VAL A 209 -11.73 -10.79 0.93
C VAL A 209 -12.96 -11.30 1.67
N ASP A 210 -12.78 -12.35 2.47
CA ASP A 210 -13.87 -13.04 3.17
C ASP A 210 -14.13 -12.48 4.58
N LEU A 211 -13.45 -11.40 4.97
CA LEU A 211 -13.54 -10.76 6.29
C LEU A 211 -13.27 -11.72 7.47
N GLU A 212 -12.48 -12.77 7.22
CA GLU A 212 -12.13 -13.76 8.23
C GLU A 212 -11.43 -13.14 9.46
N PRO A 213 -11.69 -13.65 10.68
CA PRO A 213 -10.98 -13.23 11.88
C PRO A 213 -9.48 -13.24 11.68
N SER A 214 -8.82 -12.17 12.11
CA SER A 214 -7.38 -11.98 11.89
C SER A 214 -6.74 -11.40 13.14
N PRO A 215 -5.58 -11.92 13.57
CA PRO A 215 -4.83 -11.39 14.71
C PRO A 215 -4.05 -10.11 14.35
N TRP A 216 -4.06 -9.71 13.08
CA TRP A 216 -3.24 -8.62 12.58
C TRP A 216 -3.93 -7.26 12.66
N LEU A 217 -3.13 -6.21 12.82
CA LEU A 217 -3.53 -4.82 12.90
C LEU A 217 -2.67 -3.96 11.98
N ARG A 218 -3.31 -3.02 11.27
CA ARG A 218 -2.63 -1.99 10.48
C ARG A 218 -2.47 -0.72 11.31
N PHE A 219 -1.24 -0.35 11.55
CA PHE A 219 -0.88 0.89 12.23
C PHE A 219 -0.43 1.93 11.22
N ASN A 220 -1.05 3.12 11.21
CA ASN A 220 -0.57 4.25 10.44
C ASN A 220 0.53 4.97 11.21
N VAL A 221 1.75 4.98 10.67
CA VAL A 221 2.96 5.50 11.34
C VAL A 221 2.87 6.99 11.68
N ALA A 222 2.01 7.73 10.97
CA ALA A 222 1.82 9.16 11.21
C ALA A 222 0.94 9.46 12.44
N TRP A 223 0.18 8.48 12.95
CA TRP A 223 -0.82 8.69 14.01
C TRP A 223 -0.75 7.67 15.14
N ALA A 224 -0.28 6.45 14.87
CA ALA A 224 -0.24 5.38 15.85
C ALA A 224 0.85 5.55 16.90
N ASP A 225 1.68 6.60 16.79
CA ASP A 225 2.67 6.95 17.81
C ASP A 225 2.07 7.72 19.01
N ASP A 226 0.74 7.78 19.11
CA ASP A 226 0.04 8.41 20.23
C ASP A 226 0.17 7.58 21.54
N GLU A 227 0.42 8.26 22.66
CA GLU A 227 0.59 7.64 23.97
C GLU A 227 -0.67 6.93 24.50
N ALA A 228 -1.87 7.41 24.15
CA ALA A 228 -3.10 6.75 24.52
C ALA A 228 -3.22 5.39 23.82
N VAL A 229 -2.87 5.34 22.53
CA VAL A 229 -2.83 4.10 21.75
C VAL A 229 -1.85 3.12 22.37
N LEU A 230 -0.63 3.55 22.68
CA LEU A 230 0.35 2.65 23.29
C LEU A 230 -0.05 2.14 24.65
N ARG A 231 -0.58 3.00 25.53
CA ARG A 231 -1.03 2.57 26.87
C ARG A 231 -2.14 1.54 26.77
N PHE A 232 -3.08 1.74 25.84
CA PHE A 232 -4.13 0.77 25.57
C PHE A 232 -3.55 -0.59 25.11
N LEU A 233 -2.61 -0.57 24.17
CA LEU A 233 -1.97 -1.80 23.67
C LEU A 233 -1.08 -2.47 24.71
N ALA A 234 -0.38 -1.71 25.56
CA ALA A 234 0.48 -2.24 26.62
C ALA A 234 -0.32 -2.93 27.75
N ALA A 235 -1.62 -2.67 27.86
CA ALA A 235 -2.50 -3.37 28.79
C ALA A 235 -2.82 -4.81 28.33
N LEU A 236 -2.46 -5.19 27.10
CA LEU A 236 -2.53 -6.57 26.63
C LEU A 236 -1.56 -7.42 27.46
N LYS A 237 -2.10 -8.37 28.22
CA LYS A 237 -1.28 -9.37 28.91
C LYS A 237 -1.08 -10.55 27.98
N ALA A 238 0.16 -10.99 27.80
CA ALA A 238 0.42 -12.33 27.30
C ALA A 238 -0.20 -13.32 28.30
N ALA A 239 -1.02 -14.26 27.80
CA ALA A 239 -1.60 -15.33 28.60
C ALA A 239 -0.53 -16.33 29.05
#